data_AF-A0A174HX87-F1
#
_entry.id   AF-A0A174HX87-F1
#
_cell.length_a   1.000
_cell.length_b   1.000
_cell.length_c   1.000
_cell.angle_alpha   90.00
_cell.angle_beta   90.00
_cell.angle_gamma   90.00
#
_symmetry.space_group_name_H-M   'P 1'
#
loop_
_entity.id
_entity.type
_entity.pdbx_description
1 polymer ?
#
loop_
_entity_poly.entity_id
_entity_poly.type
_entity_poly.pdbx_seq_one_letter_code
_entity_poly.pdbx_strand_id
1 'polypeptide(L)'
;MGTFNNSIQEKIEKLQKTVDTLLHMGENMDCICVDDLSLLNNEIHEQINDLYPCHGKTAEQEAALCLSLLMGYSVSMYANSEDEAKKKTVLRRSQMILKNQLPSPLKIQLHTIYDKLLS
;
A
#
# COMPACT_ATOMS: atom_id res chain seq x y z
N MET A 1 27.62 11.35 1.46
CA MET A 1 26.56 11.11 2.47
C MET A 1 25.24 11.07 1.72
N GLY A 2 24.48 9.98 1.86
CA GLY A 2 23.21 9.76 1.15
C GLY A 2 22.82 8.28 1.12
N THR A 3 22.53 7.76 2.31
CA THR A 3 21.69 6.58 2.65
C THR A 3 21.61 5.41 1.66
N PHE A 4 22.19 4.27 2.08
CA PHE A 4 21.78 2.94 1.62
C PHE A 4 20.26 2.81 1.74
N ASN A 5 19.55 2.83 0.62
CA ASN A 5 18.15 2.47 0.54
C ASN A 5 17.99 1.07 1.16
N ASN A 6 17.21 0.97 2.24
CA ASN A 6 16.78 -0.32 2.76
C ASN A 6 15.97 -1.00 1.66
N SER A 7 16.27 -2.27 1.34
CA SER A 7 15.52 -3.08 0.36
C SER A 7 13.98 -3.01 0.51
N ILE A 8 13.49 -2.80 1.74
CA ILE A 8 12.05 -2.60 2.02
C ILE A 8 11.52 -1.25 1.48
N GLN A 9 12.29 -0.17 1.57
CA GLN A 9 11.88 1.16 1.11
C GLN A 9 11.67 1.18 -0.40
N GLU A 10 12.56 0.54 -1.16
CA GLU A 10 12.44 0.41 -2.61
C GLU A 10 11.19 -0.38 -3.01
N LYS A 11 10.88 -1.45 -2.27
CA LYS A 11 9.66 -2.24 -2.48
C LYS A 11 8.39 -1.44 -2.15
N ILE A 12 8.41 -0.63 -1.09
CA ILE A 12 7.30 0.27 -0.72
C ILE A 12 7.03 1.28 -1.84
N GLU A 13 8.08 1.93 -2.34
CA GLU A 13 7.99 2.91 -3.43
C GLU A 13 7.51 2.28 -4.74
N LYS A 14 7.98 1.05 -5.03
CA LYS A 14 7.50 0.28 -6.18
C LYS A 14 6.00 0.01 -6.08
N LEU A 15 5.50 -0.45 -4.93
CA LEU A 15 4.09 -0.75 -4.73
C LEU A 15 3.22 0.50 -4.89
N GLN A 16 3.64 1.62 -4.30
CA GLN A 16 2.93 2.89 -4.46
C GLN A 16 2.84 3.29 -5.93
N LYS A 17 3.95 3.21 -6.67
CA LYS A 17 3.98 3.55 -8.10
C LYS A 17 3.08 2.63 -8.94
N THR A 18 3.08 1.33 -8.68
CA THR A 18 2.20 0.38 -9.41
C THR A 18 0.72 0.66 -9.11
N VAL A 19 0.37 0.94 -7.85
CA VAL A 19 -0.99 1.34 -7.46
C VAL A 19 -1.40 2.65 -8.14
N ASP A 20 -0.54 3.66 -8.14
CA ASP A 20 -0.82 4.93 -8.81
C ASP A 20 -1.01 4.72 -10.32
N THR A 21 -0.21 3.87 -10.96
CA THR A 21 -0.36 3.55 -12.38
C THR A 21 -1.73 2.94 -12.67
N LEU A 22 -2.19 2.01 -11.84
CA LEU A 22 -3.50 1.38 -11.99
C LEU A 22 -4.65 2.40 -11.81
N LEU A 23 -4.53 3.33 -10.86
CA LEU A 23 -5.55 4.36 -10.59
C LEU A 23 -5.71 5.37 -11.73
N HIS A 24 -4.61 5.78 -12.39
CA HIS A 24 -4.62 6.80 -13.43
C HIS A 24 -4.71 6.21 -14.85
N MET A 25 -4.85 4.89 -14.98
CA MET A 25 -4.87 4.19 -16.27
C MET A 25 -6.01 4.63 -17.20
N GLY A 26 -7.12 5.16 -16.64
CA GLY A 26 -8.26 5.67 -17.39
C GLY A 26 -8.31 7.18 -17.61
N GLU A 27 -7.29 7.91 -17.18
CA GLU A 27 -7.25 9.37 -17.34
C GLU A 27 -6.74 9.81 -18.71
N ASN A 28 -5.93 8.96 -19.35
CA ASN A 28 -5.55 9.15 -20.75
C ASN A 28 -6.70 8.63 -21.62
N MET A 29 -7.16 9.40 -22.61
CA MET A 29 -8.27 9.04 -23.53
C MET A 29 -8.00 7.80 -24.42
N ASP A 30 -6.96 7.02 -24.12
CA ASP A 30 -6.65 5.76 -24.79
C ASP A 30 -7.52 4.64 -24.23
N CYS A 31 -7.88 3.66 -25.07
CA CYS A 31 -8.65 2.52 -24.59
C CYS A 31 -7.82 1.71 -23.58
N ILE A 32 -8.35 1.52 -22.38
CA ILE A 32 -7.72 0.65 -21.38
C ILE A 32 -7.82 -0.80 -21.88
N CYS A 33 -6.68 -1.44 -22.14
CA CYS A 33 -6.65 -2.87 -22.42
C CYS A 33 -6.91 -3.64 -21.11
N VAL A 34 -7.88 -4.55 -21.12
CA VAL A 34 -8.22 -5.39 -19.96
C VAL A 34 -7.03 -6.26 -19.54
N ASP A 35 -6.18 -6.66 -20.49
CA ASP A 35 -4.98 -7.44 -20.22
C ASP A 35 -3.97 -6.64 -19.39
N ASP A 36 -3.76 -5.36 -19.72
CA ASP A 36 -2.86 -4.47 -18.98
C ASP A 36 -3.38 -4.23 -17.54
N LEU A 37 -4.70 -4.11 -17.37
CA LEU A 37 -5.34 -4.00 -16.05
C LEU A 37 -5.12 -5.27 -15.21
N SER A 38 -5.27 -6.45 -15.83
CA SER A 38 -5.03 -7.73 -15.16
C SER A 38 -3.56 -7.92 -14.79
N LEU A 39 -2.63 -7.48 -15.65
CA LEU A 39 -1.20 -7.54 -15.38
C LEU A 39 -0.82 -6.67 -14.18
N LEU A 40 -1.30 -5.41 -14.15
CA LEU A 40 -1.06 -4.51 -13.03
C LEU A 40 -1.66 -5.03 -11.72
N ASN A 41 -2.86 -5.61 -11.76
CA ASN A 41 -3.49 -6.22 -10.59
C ASN A 41 -2.67 -7.40 -10.05
N ASN A 42 -2.18 -8.28 -10.94
CA ASN A 42 -1.31 -9.40 -10.56
C ASN A 42 -0.01 -8.89 -9.93
N GLU A 43 0.63 -7.90 -10.54
CA GLU A 43 1.87 -7.33 -10.01
C GLU A 43 1.65 -6.69 -8.63
N ILE A 44 0.54 -5.98 -8.41
CA ILE A 44 0.18 -5.43 -7.09
C ILE A 44 0.01 -6.56 -6.07
N HIS A 45 -0.67 -7.65 -6.44
CA HIS A 45 -0.89 -8.78 -5.54
C HIS A 45 0.42 -9.46 -5.13
N GLU A 46 1.34 -9.67 -6.07
CA GLU A 46 2.67 -10.22 -5.78
C GLU A 46 3.47 -9.30 -4.85
N GLN A 47 3.48 -7.99 -5.13
CA GLN A 47 4.20 -7.01 -4.31
C GLN A 47 3.62 -6.91 -2.88
N ILE A 48 2.29 -7.01 -2.73
CA ILE A 48 1.64 -7.09 -1.42
C ILE A 48 2.12 -8.33 -0.66
N ASN A 49 2.13 -9.50 -1.29
CA ASN A 49 2.54 -10.74 -0.62
C ASN A 49 4.02 -10.75 -0.24
N ASP A 50 4.88 -10.13 -1.04
CA ASP A 50 6.30 -9.95 -0.73
C ASP A 50 6.54 -8.96 0.43
N LEU A 51 5.75 -7.89 0.50
CA LEU A 51 5.85 -6.88 1.56
C LEU A 51 5.12 -7.25 2.85
N TYR A 52 4.07 -8.07 2.80
CA TYR A 52 3.25 -8.43 3.95
C TYR A 52 4.04 -8.94 5.18
N PRO A 53 5.00 -9.89 5.04
CA PRO A 53 5.78 -10.38 6.18
C PRO A 53 6.80 -9.37 6.71
N CYS A 54 7.09 -8.30 5.96
CA CYS A 54 8.09 -7.31 6.34
C CYS A 54 7.57 -6.41 7.47
N HIS A 55 8.52 -5.85 8.22
CA HIS A 55 8.29 -4.82 9.23
C HIS A 55 9.36 -3.73 9.10
N GLY A 56 8.94 -2.48 9.24
CA GLY A 56 9.82 -1.32 9.25
C GLY A 56 10.69 -1.27 10.49
N LYS A 57 11.92 -0.79 10.33
CA LYS A 57 12.88 -0.62 11.44
C LYS A 57 12.57 0.59 12.31
N THR A 58 11.83 1.56 11.76
CA THR A 58 11.36 2.77 12.46
C THR A 58 9.85 2.87 12.38
N ALA A 59 9.24 3.70 13.23
CA ALA A 59 7.80 3.95 13.20
C ALA A 59 7.36 4.55 11.85
N GLU A 60 8.18 5.42 11.27
CA GLU A 60 7.93 6.02 9.95
C GLU A 60 7.99 4.98 8.84
N GLN A 61 9.00 4.10 8.86
CA GLN A 61 9.12 3.04 7.85
C GLN A 61 7.99 2.01 7.98
N GLU A 62 7.59 1.66 9.20
CA GLU A 62 6.45 0.76 9.44
C GLU A 62 5.13 1.42 9.04
N ALA A 63 4.98 2.73 9.24
CA ALA A 63 3.80 3.47 8.78
C ALA A 63 3.74 3.55 7.25
N ALA A 64 4.87 3.84 6.58
CA ALA A 64 4.96 3.81 5.13
C ALA A 64 4.65 2.41 4.58
N LEU A 65 5.15 1.36 5.21
CA LEU A 65 4.85 -0.03 4.85
C LEU A 65 3.36 -0.34 4.98
N CYS A 66 2.76 -0.03 6.13
CA CYS A 66 1.33 -0.25 6.35
C CYS A 66 0.48 0.55 5.37
N LEU A 67 0.85 1.80 5.10
CA LEU A 67 0.16 2.65 4.14
C LEU A 67 0.18 2.04 2.74
N SER A 68 1.36 1.63 2.25
CA SER A 68 1.50 1.01 0.92
C SER A 68 0.71 -0.29 0.79
N LEU A 69 0.75 -1.15 1.82
CA LEU A 69 -0.04 -2.39 1.83
C LEU A 69 -1.54 -2.10 1.76
N LEU A 70 -2.04 -1.12 2.52
CA LEU A 70 -3.46 -0.73 2.49
C LEU A 70 -3.87 -0.12 1.16
N MET A 71 -3.00 0.68 0.53
CA MET A 71 -3.21 1.19 -0.82
C MET A 71 -3.31 0.03 -1.83
N GLY A 72 -2.39 -0.94 -1.78
CA GLY A 72 -2.45 -2.14 -2.61
C GLY A 72 -3.76 -2.92 -2.44
N TYR A 73 -4.17 -3.18 -1.19
CA TYR A 73 -5.43 -3.86 -0.90
C TYR A 73 -6.69 -3.06 -1.32
N SER A 74 -6.60 -1.75 -1.50
CA SER A 74 -7.74 -0.93 -1.93
C SER A 74 -8.06 -1.04 -3.41
N VAL A 75 -7.06 -1.35 -4.23
CA VAL A 75 -7.19 -1.46 -5.69
C VAL A 75 -7.11 -2.91 -6.19
N SER A 76 -6.64 -3.84 -5.35
CA SER A 76 -6.56 -5.24 -5.71
C SER A 76 -7.96 -5.82 -5.94
N MET A 77 -8.15 -6.46 -7.10
CA MET A 77 -9.37 -7.20 -7.41
C MET A 77 -9.50 -8.52 -6.63
N TYR A 78 -8.46 -8.93 -5.89
CA TYR A 78 -8.46 -10.15 -5.08
C TYR A 78 -9.06 -9.86 -3.69
N ALA A 79 -10.28 -10.34 -3.47
CA ALA A 79 -11.00 -10.25 -2.20
C ALA A 79 -11.29 -11.63 -1.60
N ASN A 80 -10.29 -12.53 -1.62
CA ASN A 80 -10.42 -13.81 -0.93
C ASN A 80 -10.37 -13.59 0.60
N SER A 81 -10.81 -14.58 1.36
CA SER A 81 -10.87 -14.47 2.83
C SER A 81 -9.50 -14.28 3.49
N GLU A 82 -8.42 -14.76 2.85
CA GLU A 82 -7.06 -14.60 3.35
C GLU A 82 -6.58 -13.16 3.22
N ASP A 83 -6.78 -12.53 2.05
CA ASP A 83 -6.41 -11.13 1.81
C ASP A 83 -7.19 -10.18 2.70
N GLU A 84 -8.48 -10.45 2.94
CA GLU A 84 -9.26 -9.68 3.92
C GLU A 84 -8.74 -9.82 5.36
N ALA A 85 -8.26 -11.02 5.74
CA ALA A 85 -7.63 -11.22 7.04
C ALA A 85 -6.27 -10.50 7.15
N LYS A 86 -5.46 -10.54 6.09
CA LYS A 86 -4.18 -9.81 6.00
C LYS A 86 -4.42 -8.29 6.07
N LYS A 87 -5.37 -7.76 5.31
CA LYS A 87 -5.80 -6.36 5.34
C LYS A 87 -6.20 -5.91 6.75
N LYS A 88 -7.03 -6.68 7.45
CA LYS A 88 -7.40 -6.41 8.86
C LYS A 88 -6.19 -6.40 9.80
N THR A 89 -5.21 -7.27 9.55
CA THR A 89 -3.97 -7.32 10.32
C THR A 89 -3.11 -6.06 10.09
N VAL A 90 -2.98 -5.63 8.83
CA VAL A 90 -2.27 -4.39 8.48
C VAL A 90 -2.96 -3.16 9.07
N LEU A 91 -4.29 -3.11 9.06
CA LEU A 91 -5.06 -2.04 9.73
C LEU A 91 -4.74 -1.97 11.24
N ARG A 92 -4.69 -3.11 11.92
CA ARG A 92 -4.32 -3.16 13.35
C ARG A 92 -2.89 -2.67 13.57
N ARG A 93 -1.94 -3.09 12.73
CA ARG A 93 -0.55 -2.61 12.76
C ARG A 93 -0.51 -1.09 12.63
N SER A 94 -1.19 -0.52 11.62
CA SER A 94 -1.21 0.93 11.41
C SER A 94 -1.78 1.69 12.60
N GLN A 95 -2.83 1.18 13.24
CA GLN A 95 -3.44 1.77 14.44
C GLN A 95 -2.50 1.76 15.64
N MET A 96 -1.69 0.71 15.81
CA MET A 96 -0.70 0.65 16.89
C MET A 96 0.37 1.72 16.73
N ILE A 97 0.84 1.96 15.50
CA ILE A 97 1.84 3.00 15.22
C ILE A 97 1.25 4.40 15.47
N LEU A 98 0.00 4.63 15.06
CA LEU A 98 -0.71 5.89 15.30
C LEU A 98 -0.87 6.22 16.79
N LYS A 99 -1.03 5.19 17.64
CA LYS A 99 -1.08 5.34 19.10
C LYS A 99 0.28 5.66 19.71
N ASN A 100 1.38 5.26 19.07
CA ASN A 100 2.75 5.38 19.59
C ASN A 100 3.49 6.66 19.15
N GLN A 101 2.77 7.72 18.78
CA GLN A 101 3.29 9.03 18.30
C GLN A 101 4.01 8.96 16.95
N LEU A 102 3.25 8.89 15.85
CA LEU A 102 3.74 9.21 14.51
C LEU A 102 3.99 10.73 14.34
N PRO A 103 4.97 11.15 13.52
CA PRO A 103 5.09 12.54 13.06
C PRO A 103 3.81 13.00 12.36
N SER A 104 3.46 14.28 12.52
CA SER A 104 2.16 14.84 12.10
C SER A 104 1.76 14.64 10.61
N PRO A 105 2.68 14.62 9.61
CA PRO A 105 2.27 14.49 8.20
C PRO A 105 1.72 13.11 7.85
N LEU A 106 2.33 12.04 8.38
CA LEU A 106 1.92 10.65 8.13
C LEU A 106 0.56 10.35 8.77
N LYS A 107 0.27 10.98 9.91
CA LYS A 107 -1.02 10.86 10.60
C LYS A 107 -2.18 11.39 9.75
N ILE A 108 -1.97 12.49 9.03
CA ILE A 108 -2.97 13.11 8.15
C ILE A 108 -3.25 12.21 6.94
N GLN A 109 -2.21 11.66 6.31
CA GLN A 109 -2.35 10.75 5.17
C GLN A 109 -3.09 9.46 5.54
N LEU A 110 -2.76 8.85 6.68
CA LEU A 110 -3.45 7.67 7.19
C LEU A 110 -4.94 7.94 7.44
N HIS A 111 -5.28 9.04 8.12
CA HIS A 111 -6.68 9.41 8.36
C HIS A 111 -7.47 9.56 7.06
N THR A 112 -6.88 10.20 6.05
CA THR A 112 -7.53 10.44 4.76
C THR A 112 -7.87 9.13 4.04
N ILE A 113 -7.03 8.11 4.14
CA ILE A 113 -7.30 6.79 3.54
C ILE A 113 -8.35 6.02 4.36
N TYR A 114 -8.28 6.07 5.68
CA TYR A 114 -9.28 5.43 6.54
C TYR A 114 -10.71 5.91 6.25
N ASP A 115 -10.90 7.22 6.09
CA ASP A 115 -12.21 7.81 5.79
C ASP A 115 -12.74 7.37 4.41
N LYS A 116 -11.85 7.19 3.42
CA LYS A 116 -12.20 6.69 2.09
C LYS A 116 -12.57 5.20 2.07
N LEU A 117 -12.04 4.40 3.01
CA LEU A 117 -12.31 2.96 3.10
C LEU A 117 -13.57 2.62 3.92
N LEU A 118 -14.08 3.56 4.72
CA LEU A 118 -15.28 3.40 5.56
C LEU A 118 -16.53 4.08 4.99
N SER A 119 -16.38 4.85 3.90
CA SER A 119 -17.46 5.39 3.07
C SER A 119 -17.88 4.41 1.98
#